data_AF-A0A022W200-F1
#
_entry.id   AF-A0A022W200-F1
#
_cell.length_a   1.000
_cell.length_b   1.000
_cell.length_c   1.000
_cell.angle_alpha   90.00
_cell.angle_beta   90.00
_cell.angle_gamma   90.00
#
_symmetry.space_group_name_H-M   'P 1'
#
loop_
_entity.id
_entity.type
_entity.pdbx_description
1 polymer ?
#
loop_
_entity_poly.entity_id
_entity_poly.type
_entity_poly.pdbx_seq_one_letter_code
_entity_poly.pdbx_strand_id
1 'polypeptide(L)'
;MDVSLPPQAAVYLLLVSLPILVLCEVNSIYIGHLLAKPVSSLAFLSGAFHLTLNAPSPYRNYITWGLFFSLIGDFLLIPSRSEYSIHTKPKNPNQPKAEKEVSISASFQAGIGAFAAAHVAYILAFLEDTQSISWSVFASVAMASLLAARWLGVLYPRPGSELEANASLMRSNVLRLSVPDDMRHLVCLYTLIISCMVASAVSTVPVLRLPTSMSMQNQRSLGAVMFVISDLFVAKDVFSKKSGDKGGYFWLQASVGWGLYFWGQMVLAGTVNGA
;
A
#
# COMPACT_ATOMS: atom_id res chain seq x y z
N MET A 1 -12.96 -12.93 17.32
CA MET A 1 -13.47 -12.53 16.01
C MET A 1 -12.48 -13.09 15.01
N ASP A 2 -12.91 -14.05 14.21
CA ASP A 2 -11.98 -14.81 13.35
C ASP A 2 -12.05 -14.24 11.94
N VAL A 3 -10.89 -13.86 11.41
CA VAL A 3 -10.73 -13.35 10.03
C VAL A 3 -10.78 -14.54 9.08
N SER A 4 -11.53 -14.43 7.98
CA SER A 4 -11.45 -15.41 6.89
C SER A 4 -10.12 -15.24 6.18
N LEU A 5 -9.32 -16.30 6.06
CA LEU A 5 -8.03 -16.27 5.40
C LEU A 5 -8.03 -17.19 4.16
N PRO A 6 -7.13 -16.95 3.19
CA PRO A 6 -6.83 -17.90 2.12
C PRO A 6 -6.40 -19.27 2.67
N PRO A 7 -6.31 -20.31 1.82
CA PRO A 7 -5.89 -21.65 2.24
C PRO A 7 -4.63 -21.64 3.11
N GLN A 8 -4.54 -22.54 4.10
CA GLN A 8 -3.46 -22.54 5.09
C GLN A 8 -2.05 -22.52 4.48
N ALA A 9 -1.86 -23.16 3.33
CA ALA A 9 -0.59 -23.13 2.61
C ALA A 9 -0.12 -21.70 2.27
N ALA A 10 -1.04 -20.81 1.86
CA ALA A 10 -0.73 -19.40 1.61
C ALA A 10 -0.33 -18.67 2.90
N VAL A 11 -1.03 -18.94 4.00
CA VAL A 11 -0.72 -18.36 5.31
C VAL A 11 0.67 -18.78 5.80
N TYR A 12 0.99 -20.08 5.72
CA TYR A 12 2.31 -20.59 6.10
C TYR A 12 3.41 -20.05 5.18
N LEU A 13 3.14 -19.96 3.88
CA LEU A 13 4.08 -19.37 2.93
C LEU A 13 4.44 -17.94 3.34
N LEU A 14 3.43 -17.10 3.64
CA LEU A 14 3.68 -15.72 4.06
C LEU A 14 4.38 -15.64 5.42
N LEU A 15 3.98 -16.48 6.39
CA LEU A 15 4.62 -16.53 7.71
C LEU A 15 6.12 -16.83 7.65
N VAL A 16 6.55 -17.59 6.64
CA VAL A 16 7.97 -17.90 6.41
C VAL A 16 8.64 -16.86 5.52
N SER A 17 8.01 -16.47 4.41
CA SER A 17 8.63 -15.61 3.41
C SER A 17 8.77 -14.15 3.88
N LEU A 18 7.82 -13.64 4.68
CA LEU A 18 7.85 -12.26 5.17
C LEU A 18 9.00 -11.99 6.15
N PRO A 19 9.26 -12.81 7.20
CA PRO A 19 10.45 -12.64 8.02
C PRO A 19 11.75 -12.72 7.22
N ILE A 20 11.82 -13.63 6.24
CA ILE A 20 12.98 -13.72 5.34
C ILE A 20 13.15 -12.41 4.57
N LEU A 21 12.07 -11.86 3.99
CA LEU A 21 12.10 -10.58 3.28
C LEU A 21 12.58 -9.44 4.18
N VAL A 22 12.07 -9.35 5.41
CA VAL A 22 12.49 -8.35 6.40
C VAL A 22 13.96 -8.51 6.75
N LEU A 23 14.44 -9.74 6.99
CA LEU A 23 15.85 -10.00 7.25
C LEU A 23 16.72 -9.59 6.06
N CYS A 24 16.28 -9.84 4.82
CA CYS A 24 16.98 -9.39 3.62
C CYS A 24 17.01 -7.85 3.51
N GLU A 25 15.94 -7.15 3.89
CA GLU A 25 15.88 -5.67 3.94
C GLU A 25 16.89 -5.10 4.93
N VAL A 26 16.88 -5.63 6.15
CA VAL A 26 17.77 -5.17 7.22
C VAL A 26 19.24 -5.38 6.84
N ASN A 27 19.55 -6.52 6.23
CA ASN A 27 20.91 -6.85 5.81
C ASN A 27 21.28 -6.28 4.44
N SER A 28 20.35 -5.57 3.78
CA SER A 28 20.53 -5.03 2.43
C SER A 28 21.02 -6.09 1.41
N ILE A 29 20.32 -7.23 1.36
CA ILE A 29 20.60 -8.34 0.44
C ILE A 29 19.67 -8.24 -0.79
N TYR A 30 20.18 -7.69 -1.89
CA TYR A 30 19.44 -7.49 -3.14
C TYR A 30 18.71 -8.74 -3.66
N ILE A 31 19.40 -9.88 -3.68
CA ILE A 31 18.83 -11.16 -4.17
C ILE A 31 17.67 -11.62 -3.29
N GLY A 32 17.74 -11.32 -1.99
CA GLY A 32 16.67 -11.59 -1.04
C GLY A 32 15.40 -10.81 -1.38
N HIS A 33 15.52 -9.52 -1.70
CA HIS A 33 14.38 -8.73 -2.19
C HIS A 33 13.80 -9.27 -3.48
N LEU A 34 14.67 -9.65 -4.42
CA LEU A 34 14.26 -10.12 -5.74
C LEU A 34 13.43 -11.41 -5.67
N LEU A 35 13.70 -12.29 -4.70
CA LEU A 35 13.02 -13.58 -4.58
C LEU A 35 11.95 -13.60 -3.49
N ALA A 36 12.27 -13.14 -2.29
CA ALA A 36 11.35 -13.23 -1.15
C ALA A 36 10.11 -12.35 -1.33
N LYS A 37 10.23 -11.22 -2.03
CA LYS A 37 9.11 -10.31 -2.28
C LYS A 37 8.08 -10.96 -3.24
N PRO A 38 8.43 -11.43 -4.45
CA PRO A 38 7.49 -12.18 -5.28
C PRO A 38 6.91 -13.42 -4.62
N VAL A 39 7.70 -14.17 -3.86
CA VAL A 39 7.20 -15.36 -3.15
C VAL A 39 6.15 -14.98 -2.10
N SER A 40 6.39 -13.91 -1.35
CA SER A 40 5.41 -13.36 -0.40
C SER A 40 4.15 -12.86 -1.11
N SER A 41 4.29 -12.28 -2.31
CA SER A 41 3.16 -11.79 -3.08
C SER A 41 2.33 -12.92 -3.71
N LEU A 42 2.97 -14.01 -4.14
CA LEU A 42 2.30 -15.20 -4.64
C LEU A 42 1.47 -15.90 -3.54
N ALA A 43 1.84 -15.73 -2.27
CA ALA A 43 1.08 -16.29 -1.14
C ALA A 43 -0.36 -15.76 -1.11
N PHE A 44 -0.56 -14.44 -1.19
CA PHE A 44 -1.91 -13.86 -1.16
C PHE A 44 -2.68 -14.08 -2.48
N LEU A 45 -2.00 -14.19 -3.62
CA LEU A 45 -2.65 -14.32 -4.92
C LEU A 45 -3.11 -15.75 -5.22
N SER A 46 -2.28 -16.76 -4.91
CA SER A 46 -2.51 -18.15 -5.31
C SER A 46 -3.84 -18.72 -4.84
N GLY A 47 -4.22 -18.44 -3.58
CA GLY A 47 -5.50 -18.86 -3.01
C GLY A 47 -6.69 -18.24 -3.73
N ALA A 48 -6.70 -16.90 -3.83
CA ALA A 48 -7.77 -16.16 -4.51
C ALA A 48 -7.90 -16.56 -5.99
N PHE A 49 -6.78 -16.73 -6.68
CA PHE A 49 -6.74 -17.15 -8.08
C PHE A 49 -7.31 -18.55 -8.27
N HIS A 50 -6.92 -19.52 -7.43
CA HIS A 50 -7.44 -20.89 -7.51
C HIS A 50 -8.96 -20.94 -7.28
N LEU A 51 -9.48 -20.21 -6.28
CA LEU A 51 -10.91 -20.11 -6.02
C LEU A 51 -11.68 -19.46 -7.18
N THR A 52 -11.12 -18.40 -7.74
CA THR A 52 -11.72 -17.67 -8.87
C THR A 52 -11.79 -18.51 -10.14
N LEU A 53 -10.76 -19.32 -10.42
CA LEU A 53 -10.77 -20.22 -11.58
C LEU A 53 -11.84 -21.31 -11.47
N ASN A 54 -12.03 -21.88 -10.28
CA ASN A 54 -12.98 -22.99 -10.09
C ASN A 54 -14.43 -22.52 -9.94
N ALA A 55 -14.65 -21.35 -9.34
CA ALA A 55 -15.97 -20.77 -9.13
C ALA A 55 -15.89 -19.26 -9.32
N PRO A 56 -15.93 -18.78 -10.58
CA PRO A 56 -15.80 -17.37 -10.90
C PRO A 56 -17.05 -16.60 -10.46
N SER A 57 -16.84 -15.45 -9.83
CA SER A 57 -17.87 -14.44 -9.60
C SER A 57 -17.29 -13.05 -9.84
N PRO A 58 -18.10 -12.03 -10.19
CA PRO A 58 -17.60 -10.67 -10.42
C PRO A 58 -16.74 -10.13 -9.26
N TYR A 59 -17.18 -10.34 -8.03
CA TYR A 59 -16.42 -9.98 -6.83
C TYR A 59 -15.06 -10.65 -6.77
N ARG A 60 -15.02 -11.99 -6.94
CA ARG A 60 -13.77 -12.78 -6.89
C ARG A 60 -12.80 -12.37 -7.99
N ASN A 61 -13.31 -12.07 -9.18
CA ASN A 61 -12.52 -11.55 -10.29
C ASN A 61 -11.85 -10.22 -9.93
N TYR A 62 -12.61 -9.25 -9.42
CA TYR A 62 -12.06 -7.94 -9.05
C TYR A 62 -11.02 -8.02 -7.92
N ILE A 63 -11.28 -8.81 -6.85
CA ILE A 63 -10.29 -9.02 -5.79
C ILE A 63 -9.02 -9.68 -6.37
N THR A 64 -9.17 -10.71 -7.19
CA THR A 64 -8.01 -11.42 -7.78
C THR A 64 -7.20 -10.53 -8.71
N TRP A 65 -7.87 -9.71 -9.54
CA TRP A 65 -7.18 -8.71 -10.37
C TRP A 65 -6.45 -7.67 -9.53
N GLY A 66 -7.04 -7.22 -8.41
CA GLY A 66 -6.36 -6.32 -7.49
C GLY A 66 -5.09 -6.91 -6.89
N LEU A 67 -5.15 -8.18 -6.46
CA LEU A 67 -4.00 -8.92 -5.96
C LEU A 67 -2.93 -9.11 -7.04
N PHE A 68 -3.35 -9.36 -8.29
CA PHE A 68 -2.46 -9.50 -9.43
C PHE A 68 -1.75 -8.17 -9.78
N PHE A 69 -2.47 -7.05 -9.80
CA PHE A 69 -1.84 -5.74 -9.98
C PHE A 69 -0.89 -5.38 -8.84
N SER A 70 -1.21 -5.79 -7.61
CA SER A 70 -0.30 -5.63 -6.47
C SER A 70 0.99 -6.43 -6.64
N LEU A 71 0.91 -7.67 -7.15
CA LEU A 71 2.08 -8.46 -7.52
C LEU A 71 2.93 -7.74 -8.60
N ILE A 72 2.30 -7.20 -9.64
CA ILE A 72 3.00 -6.42 -10.66
C ILE A 72 3.70 -5.20 -10.03
N GLY A 73 2.99 -4.46 -9.18
CA GLY A 73 3.56 -3.34 -8.43
C GLY A 73 4.76 -3.75 -7.60
N ASP A 74 4.69 -4.88 -6.91
CA ASP A 74 5.78 -5.42 -6.11
C ASP A 74 7.05 -5.67 -6.93
N PHE A 75 6.90 -6.21 -8.14
CA PHE A 75 8.00 -6.41 -9.09
C PHE A 75 8.57 -5.09 -9.62
N LEU A 76 7.71 -4.14 -10.00
CA LEU A 76 8.12 -2.86 -10.58
C LEU A 76 8.80 -1.94 -9.56
N LEU A 77 8.47 -2.07 -8.27
CA LEU A 77 9.13 -1.35 -7.19
C LEU A 77 10.49 -1.94 -6.77
N ILE A 78 10.93 -3.07 -7.34
CA ILE A 78 12.27 -3.60 -7.05
C ILE A 78 13.29 -2.65 -7.71
N PRO A 79 14.17 -1.98 -6.94
CA PRO A 79 15.14 -1.06 -7.51
C PRO A 79 16.11 -1.82 -8.42
N SER A 80 16.66 -1.14 -9.43
CA SER A 80 17.69 -1.75 -10.29
C SER A 80 19.01 -1.97 -9.52
N ARG A 81 19.86 -2.92 -9.95
CA ARG A 81 21.16 -3.21 -9.28
C ARG A 81 22.06 -1.96 -9.14
N SER A 82 22.03 -1.07 -10.13
CA SER A 82 22.79 0.18 -10.12
C SER A 82 22.26 1.16 -9.07
N GLU A 83 20.94 1.27 -8.94
CA GLU A 83 20.24 2.12 -7.96
C GLU A 83 20.46 1.60 -6.53
N TYR A 84 20.40 0.27 -6.34
CA TYR A 84 20.69 -0.38 -5.06
C TYR A 84 22.11 -0.09 -4.54
N SER A 85 23.11 -0.14 -5.43
CA SER A 85 24.52 0.16 -5.10
C SER A 85 24.75 1.61 -4.70
N ILE A 86 23.96 2.55 -5.24
CA ILE A 86 24.03 3.97 -4.90
C ILE A 86 23.46 4.24 -3.50
N HIS A 87 22.39 3.54 -3.10
CA HIS A 87 21.75 3.68 -1.79
C HIS A 87 22.48 2.96 -0.64
N THR A 88 23.35 2.00 -0.95
CA THR A 88 24.07 1.18 0.04
C THR A 88 25.54 1.58 0.24
N LYS A 89 26.14 2.33 -0.70
CA LYS A 89 27.52 2.82 -0.52
C LYS A 89 27.56 3.99 0.48
N PRO A 90 28.46 3.97 1.48
CA PRO A 90 28.65 5.10 2.39
C PRO A 90 29.09 6.33 1.59
N LYS A 91 28.35 7.43 1.74
CA LYS A 91 28.72 8.73 1.16
C LYS A 91 30.04 9.18 1.78
N ASN A 92 31.04 9.46 0.95
CA ASN A 92 32.32 10.01 1.39
C ASN A 92 32.07 11.42 1.97
N PRO A 93 32.50 11.73 3.21
CA PRO A 93 32.17 12.99 3.89
C PRO A 93 32.65 14.27 3.17
N ASN A 94 33.60 14.14 2.24
CA ASN A 94 34.15 15.25 1.45
C ASN A 94 33.50 15.44 0.07
N GLN A 95 32.47 14.69 -0.30
CA GLN A 95 31.73 14.97 -1.54
C GLN A 95 30.80 16.18 -1.32
N PRO A 96 30.86 17.22 -2.17
CA PRO A 96 29.91 18.32 -2.11
C PRO A 96 28.49 17.74 -2.17
N LYS A 97 27.62 18.19 -1.26
CA LYS A 97 26.19 17.88 -1.26
C LYS A 97 25.57 18.49 -2.52
N ALA A 98 25.76 17.84 -3.67
CA ALA A 98 24.90 18.08 -4.81
C ALA A 98 23.48 17.78 -4.34
N GLU A 99 22.61 18.79 -4.39
CA GLU A 99 21.17 18.61 -4.36
C GLU A 99 20.83 17.65 -5.49
N LYS A 100 20.84 16.35 -5.20
CA LYS A 100 20.33 15.36 -6.13
C LYS A 100 18.84 15.58 -6.16
N GLU A 101 18.35 16.20 -7.24
CA GLU A 101 17.02 15.88 -7.74
C GLU A 101 16.94 14.36 -7.78
N VAL A 102 16.16 13.79 -6.88
CA VAL A 102 15.89 12.35 -6.87
C VAL A 102 15.03 12.12 -8.11
N SER A 103 15.66 11.85 -9.25
CA SER A 103 14.96 11.47 -10.46
C SER A 103 14.33 10.10 -10.21
N ILE A 104 13.04 10.08 -9.93
CA ILE A 104 12.33 8.85 -9.60
C ILE A 104 12.22 8.01 -10.86
N SER A 105 12.62 6.74 -10.77
CA SER A 105 12.64 5.82 -11.90
C SER A 105 11.24 5.62 -12.49
N ALA A 106 11.14 5.50 -13.82
CA ALA A 106 9.89 5.17 -14.50
C ALA A 106 9.27 3.84 -14.01
N SER A 107 10.13 2.88 -13.62
CA SER A 107 9.67 1.61 -13.02
C SER A 107 8.96 1.84 -11.69
N PHE A 108 9.47 2.76 -10.88
CA PHE A 108 8.85 3.12 -9.59
C PHE A 108 7.49 3.80 -9.81
N GLN A 109 7.39 4.73 -10.76
CA GLN A 109 6.12 5.37 -11.14
C GLN A 109 5.09 4.34 -11.64
N ALA A 110 5.52 3.44 -12.52
CA ALA A 110 4.68 2.34 -13.01
C ALA A 110 4.24 1.41 -11.88
N GLY A 111 5.11 1.15 -10.90
CA GLY A 111 4.80 0.39 -9.70
C GLY A 111 3.68 1.03 -8.87
N ILE A 112 3.77 2.33 -8.58
CA ILE A 112 2.68 3.05 -7.89
C ILE A 112 1.39 3.05 -8.73
N GLY A 113 1.50 3.17 -10.06
CA GLY A 113 0.36 3.03 -10.96
C GLY A 113 -0.31 1.66 -10.88
N ALA A 114 0.46 0.58 -10.78
CA ALA A 114 -0.06 -0.77 -10.58
C ALA A 114 -0.78 -0.92 -9.22
N PHE A 115 -0.22 -0.34 -8.15
CA PHE A 115 -0.91 -0.30 -6.85
C PHE A 115 -2.20 0.52 -6.88
N ALA A 116 -2.23 1.65 -7.60
CA ALA A 116 -3.47 2.39 -7.82
C ALA A 116 -4.52 1.54 -8.53
N ALA A 117 -4.13 0.81 -9.58
CA ALA A 117 -5.03 -0.11 -10.29
C ALA A 117 -5.54 -1.23 -9.38
N ALA A 118 -4.70 -1.73 -8.47
CA ALA A 118 -5.11 -2.71 -7.47
C ALA A 118 -6.23 -2.17 -6.56
N HIS A 119 -6.05 -0.96 -6.03
CA HIS A 119 -7.04 -0.31 -5.16
C HIS A 119 -8.34 0.01 -5.90
N VAL A 120 -8.26 0.41 -7.18
CA VAL A 120 -9.45 0.56 -8.03
C VAL A 120 -10.19 -0.76 -8.17
N ALA A 121 -9.49 -1.87 -8.41
CA ALA A 121 -10.11 -3.19 -8.47
C ALA A 121 -10.80 -3.56 -7.15
N TYR A 122 -10.19 -3.25 -6.00
CA TYR A 122 -10.82 -3.45 -4.70
C TYR A 122 -12.07 -2.59 -4.49
N ILE A 123 -12.06 -1.32 -4.91
CA ILE A 123 -13.25 -0.45 -4.90
C ILE A 123 -14.36 -1.09 -5.73
N LEU A 124 -14.07 -1.51 -6.96
CA LEU A 124 -15.04 -2.15 -7.84
C LEU A 124 -15.61 -3.43 -7.20
N ALA A 125 -14.78 -4.25 -6.55
CA ALA A 125 -15.26 -5.41 -5.81
C ALA A 125 -16.24 -5.01 -4.70
N PHE A 126 -15.93 -3.97 -3.91
CA PHE A 126 -16.79 -3.54 -2.80
C PHE A 126 -18.11 -2.93 -3.25
N LEU A 127 -18.12 -2.28 -4.41
CA LEU A 127 -19.32 -1.72 -5.03
C LEU A 127 -20.17 -2.79 -5.71
N GLU A 128 -19.56 -3.84 -6.26
CA GLU A 128 -20.29 -4.95 -6.87
C GLU A 128 -21.06 -5.76 -5.82
N ASP A 129 -20.46 -6.01 -4.66
CA ASP A 129 -21.12 -6.66 -3.52
C ASP A 129 -21.70 -5.64 -2.53
N THR A 130 -22.49 -4.67 -3.01
CA THR A 130 -23.16 -3.70 -2.12
C THR A 130 -24.68 -3.83 -2.20
N GLN A 131 -25.33 -3.96 -1.04
CA GLN A 131 -26.78 -3.83 -0.92
C GLN A 131 -27.19 -2.36 -0.84
N SER A 132 -26.45 -1.58 -0.06
CA SER A 132 -26.71 -0.17 0.19
C SER A 132 -25.43 0.56 0.55
N ILE A 133 -25.33 1.83 0.16
CA ILE A 133 -24.18 2.68 0.42
C ILE A 133 -24.59 3.79 1.37
N SER A 134 -23.90 3.89 2.50
CA SER A 134 -24.06 5.02 3.43
C SER A 134 -23.23 6.21 2.95
N TRP A 135 -23.80 7.04 2.07
CA TRP A 135 -23.10 8.18 1.45
C TRP A 135 -22.52 9.19 2.46
N SER A 136 -23.16 9.38 3.61
CA SER A 136 -22.65 10.22 4.70
C SER A 136 -21.36 9.65 5.29
N VAL A 137 -21.35 8.34 5.58
CA VAL A 137 -20.15 7.63 6.06
C VAL A 137 -19.06 7.67 5.00
N PHE A 138 -19.39 7.39 3.73
CA PHE A 138 -18.45 7.47 2.62
C PHE A 138 -17.76 8.84 2.55
N ALA A 139 -18.56 9.92 2.48
CA ALA A 139 -18.04 11.29 2.38
C ALA A 139 -17.20 11.66 3.60
N SER A 140 -17.66 11.31 4.82
CA SER A 140 -16.93 11.60 6.05
C SER A 140 -15.58 10.89 6.13
N VAL A 141 -15.53 9.60 5.78
CA VAL A 141 -14.30 8.79 5.82
C VAL A 141 -13.34 9.20 4.71
N ALA A 142 -13.84 9.46 3.50
CA ALA A 142 -13.01 9.95 2.40
C ALA A 142 -12.38 11.31 2.76
N MET A 143 -13.19 12.25 3.28
CA MET A 143 -12.71 13.56 3.69
C MET A 143 -11.71 13.47 4.85
N ALA A 144 -12.01 12.65 5.86
CA ALA A 144 -11.11 12.42 6.99
C ALA A 144 -9.77 11.82 6.52
N SER A 145 -9.79 10.87 5.57
CA SER A 145 -8.59 10.26 5.00
C SER A 145 -7.74 11.27 4.22
N LEU A 146 -8.38 12.12 3.40
CA LEU A 146 -7.68 13.18 2.66
C LEU A 146 -7.10 14.26 3.58
N LEU A 147 -7.84 14.66 4.62
CA LEU A 147 -7.36 15.60 5.64
C LEU A 147 -6.19 15.01 6.42
N ALA A 148 -6.25 13.74 6.79
CA ALA A 148 -5.14 13.04 7.43
C ALA A 148 -3.91 12.99 6.51
N ALA A 149 -4.07 12.68 5.22
CA ALA A 149 -2.97 12.67 4.26
C ALA A 149 -2.35 14.07 4.07
N ARG A 150 -3.17 15.13 4.08
CA ARG A 150 -2.69 16.53 4.06
C ARG A 150 -1.93 16.88 5.34
N TRP A 151 -2.48 16.52 6.50
CA TRP A 151 -1.87 16.75 7.82
C TRP A 151 -0.55 15.99 8.02
N LEU A 152 -0.42 14.81 7.43
CA LEU A 152 0.82 14.02 7.45
C LEU A 152 1.86 14.53 6.45
N GLY A 153 1.47 15.41 5.52
CA GLY A 153 2.35 16.03 4.52
C GLY A 153 2.46 15.27 3.20
N VAL A 154 1.62 14.26 2.96
CA VAL A 154 1.54 13.52 1.69
C VAL A 154 0.94 14.41 0.60
N LEU A 155 -0.12 15.15 0.94
CA LEU A 155 -0.79 16.11 0.07
C LEU A 155 -0.36 17.54 0.42
N TYR A 156 0.91 17.89 0.19
CA TYR A 156 1.38 19.26 0.42
C TYR A 156 1.29 20.10 -0.87
N PRO A 157 0.63 21.28 -0.84
CA PRO A 157 0.57 22.16 -2.00
C PRO A 157 1.95 22.72 -2.37
N ARG A 158 2.12 23.09 -3.65
CA ARG A 158 3.38 23.64 -4.17
C ARG A 158 3.78 24.89 -3.37
N PRO A 159 5.06 25.01 -2.95
CA PRO A 159 5.58 26.23 -2.33
C PRO A 159 5.29 27.43 -3.23
N GLY A 160 4.56 28.43 -2.72
CA GLY A 160 4.21 29.68 -3.43
C GLY A 160 2.88 29.66 -4.21
N SER A 161 2.06 28.61 -4.10
CA SER A 161 0.72 28.61 -4.71
C SER A 161 -0.31 29.38 -3.87
N GLU A 162 -1.31 30.01 -4.50
CA GLU A 162 -2.42 30.69 -3.81
C GLU A 162 -3.17 29.77 -2.83
N LEU A 163 -3.17 28.47 -3.11
CA LEU A 163 -3.73 27.42 -2.25
C LEU A 163 -2.93 27.20 -0.96
N GLU A 164 -1.63 27.49 -0.94
CA GLU A 164 -0.80 27.49 0.28
C GLU A 164 -1.08 28.72 1.15
N ALA A 165 -1.32 29.89 0.52
CA ALA A 165 -1.64 31.13 1.23
C ALA A 165 -2.97 31.02 2.01
N ASN A 166 -3.94 30.29 1.48
CA ASN A 166 -5.25 30.06 2.11
C ASN A 166 -5.29 28.85 3.08
N ALA A 167 -4.20 28.07 3.19
CA ALA A 167 -4.14 26.84 3.97
C ALA A 167 -3.77 27.04 5.45
N SER A 168 -4.33 28.06 6.11
CA SER A 168 -4.00 28.43 7.49
C SER A 168 -4.39 27.38 8.55
N LEU A 169 -5.34 26.49 8.25
CA LEU A 169 -5.91 25.56 9.24
C LEU A 169 -5.08 24.28 9.52
N MET A 170 -4.15 23.87 8.63
CA MET A 170 -3.30 22.69 8.85
C MET A 170 -1.94 22.84 8.14
N ARG A 171 -1.10 23.77 8.62
CA ARG A 171 0.29 23.98 8.14
C ARG A 171 1.29 22.97 8.71
N SER A 172 0.85 21.83 9.26
CA SER A 172 1.77 20.85 9.81
C SER A 172 2.11 19.80 8.74
N ASN A 173 3.36 19.73 8.34
CA ASN A 173 3.92 18.58 7.65
C ASN A 173 4.59 17.69 8.71
N VAL A 174 3.77 16.90 9.42
CA VAL A 174 4.21 16.15 10.61
C VAL A 174 5.34 15.17 10.28
N LEU A 175 5.24 14.49 9.13
CA LEU A 175 6.25 13.51 8.69
C LEU A 175 7.44 14.15 7.94
N ARG A 176 7.41 15.47 7.73
CA ARG A 176 8.42 16.25 6.97
C ARG A 176 8.72 15.65 5.59
N LEU A 177 7.66 15.26 4.88
CA LEU A 177 7.75 14.72 3.53
C LEU A 177 8.06 15.82 2.52
N SER A 178 8.83 15.48 1.50
CA SER A 178 9.20 16.34 0.39
C SER A 178 8.92 15.60 -0.90
N VAL A 179 7.69 15.73 -1.41
CA VAL A 179 7.27 15.07 -2.65
C VAL A 179 7.79 15.90 -3.84
N PRO A 180 8.59 15.32 -4.75
CA PRO A 180 9.04 15.98 -5.98
C PRO A 180 7.88 16.44 -6.88
N ASP A 181 8.11 17.49 -7.68
CA ASP A 181 7.09 18.12 -8.53
C ASP A 181 6.51 17.15 -9.58
N ASP A 182 7.33 16.25 -10.12
CA ASP A 182 6.98 15.21 -11.09
C ASP A 182 6.05 14.13 -10.49
N MET A 183 6.26 13.76 -9.22
CA MET A 183 5.45 12.75 -8.53
C MET A 183 4.16 13.28 -7.93
N ARG A 184 4.02 14.60 -7.76
CA ARG A 184 2.91 15.18 -7.02
C ARG A 184 1.54 14.79 -7.58
N HIS A 185 1.37 14.82 -8.88
CA HIS A 185 0.09 14.45 -9.52
C HIS A 185 -0.23 12.97 -9.30
N LEU A 186 0.78 12.12 -9.41
CA LEU A 186 0.66 10.68 -9.22
C LEU A 186 0.31 10.35 -7.76
N VAL A 187 1.04 10.92 -6.78
CA VAL A 187 0.77 10.75 -5.35
C VAL A 187 -0.60 11.30 -4.97
N CYS A 188 -1.02 12.44 -5.54
CA CYS A 188 -2.34 13.01 -5.33
C CYS A 188 -3.45 12.05 -5.80
N LEU A 189 -3.36 11.58 -7.05
CA LEU A 189 -4.31 10.63 -7.62
C LEU A 189 -4.36 9.33 -6.82
N TYR A 190 -3.19 8.79 -6.46
CA TYR A 190 -3.07 7.59 -5.65
C TYR A 190 -3.75 7.77 -4.27
N THR A 191 -3.47 8.89 -3.59
CA THR A 191 -4.05 9.21 -2.29
C THR A 191 -5.58 9.32 -2.35
N LEU A 192 -6.10 9.88 -3.45
CA LEU A 192 -7.54 9.93 -3.70
C LEU A 192 -8.12 8.53 -3.85
N ILE A 193 -7.48 7.67 -4.66
CA ILE A 193 -7.92 6.29 -4.89
C ILE A 193 -7.96 5.50 -3.58
N ILE A 194 -6.88 5.51 -2.79
CA ILE A 194 -6.85 4.74 -1.53
C ILE A 194 -7.83 5.31 -0.48
N SER A 195 -8.05 6.63 -0.47
CA SER A 195 -9.10 7.24 0.37
C SER A 195 -10.50 6.77 -0.03
N CYS A 196 -10.78 6.67 -1.33
CA CYS A 196 -12.02 6.09 -1.85
C CYS A 196 -12.15 4.60 -1.52
N MET A 197 -11.05 3.84 -1.52
CA MET A 197 -11.05 2.43 -1.14
C MET A 197 -11.47 2.22 0.31
N VAL A 198 -10.85 2.95 1.26
CA VAL A 198 -11.22 2.86 2.68
C VAL A 198 -12.65 3.36 2.90
N ALA A 199 -13.04 4.47 2.27
CA ALA A 199 -14.39 4.99 2.37
C ALA A 199 -15.42 3.97 1.85
N SER A 200 -15.14 3.30 0.72
CA SER A 200 -15.99 2.25 0.18
C SER A 200 -16.08 1.06 1.14
N ALA A 201 -14.94 0.57 1.64
CA ALA A 201 -14.89 -0.59 2.54
C ALA A 201 -15.71 -0.38 3.83
N VAL A 202 -15.73 0.85 4.36
CA VAL A 202 -16.45 1.19 5.59
C VAL A 202 -17.92 1.53 5.34
N SER A 203 -18.27 2.08 4.18
CA SER A 203 -19.62 2.60 3.92
C SER A 203 -20.55 1.65 3.15
N THR A 204 -20.03 0.61 2.51
CA THR A 204 -20.85 -0.38 1.80
C THR A 204 -21.30 -1.52 2.72
N VAL A 205 -22.58 -1.88 2.61
CA VAL A 205 -23.17 -3.02 3.31
C VAL A 205 -23.12 -4.24 2.38
N PRO A 206 -22.33 -5.28 2.70
CA PRO A 206 -22.14 -6.45 1.85
C PRO A 206 -23.37 -7.36 1.79
N VAL A 207 -23.64 -7.94 0.61
CA VAL A 207 -24.63 -9.02 0.45
C VAL A 207 -24.00 -10.37 0.79
N LEU A 208 -22.77 -10.57 0.32
CA LEU A 208 -21.97 -11.76 0.58
C LEU A 208 -21.60 -11.89 2.06
N ARG A 209 -21.48 -13.14 2.52
CA ARG A 209 -21.19 -13.46 3.91
C ARG A 209 -20.00 -14.37 4.03
N LEU A 210 -19.15 -14.06 5.00
CA LEU A 210 -18.00 -14.89 5.32
C LEU A 210 -18.43 -16.12 6.12
N PRO A 211 -17.66 -17.23 6.01
CA PRO A 211 -17.87 -18.41 6.84
C PRO A 211 -17.41 -18.22 8.30
N THR A 212 -16.98 -17.01 8.68
CA THR A 212 -16.44 -16.71 10.01
C THR A 212 -17.34 -15.75 10.80
N SER A 213 -17.02 -15.57 12.08
CA SER A 213 -17.75 -14.64 12.97
C SER A 213 -17.58 -13.15 12.61
N MET A 214 -16.56 -12.80 11.83
CA MET A 214 -16.32 -11.43 11.41
C MET A 214 -17.20 -11.07 10.21
N SER A 215 -17.90 -9.93 10.27
CA SER A 215 -18.66 -9.45 9.12
C SER A 215 -17.74 -9.12 7.94
N MET A 216 -18.22 -9.35 6.72
CA MET A 216 -17.52 -9.02 5.48
C MET A 216 -17.08 -7.54 5.41
N GLN A 217 -17.93 -6.62 5.88
CA GLN A 217 -17.64 -5.18 5.93
C GLN A 217 -16.43 -4.87 6.83
N ASN A 218 -16.41 -5.42 8.03
CA ASN A 218 -15.28 -5.24 8.96
C ASN A 218 -13.99 -5.82 8.38
N GLN A 219 -14.04 -6.97 7.69
CA GLN A 219 -12.84 -7.56 7.11
C GLN A 219 -12.29 -6.72 5.95
N ARG A 220 -13.16 -6.21 5.07
CA ARG A 220 -12.79 -5.25 4.02
C ARG A 220 -12.17 -3.98 4.61
N SER A 221 -12.81 -3.43 5.64
CA SER A 221 -12.36 -2.23 6.34
C SER A 221 -10.99 -2.44 6.97
N LEU A 222 -10.78 -3.58 7.63
CA LEU A 222 -9.49 -3.95 8.23
C LEU A 222 -8.39 -3.98 7.16
N GLY A 223 -8.60 -4.71 6.06
CA GLY A 223 -7.63 -4.77 4.96
C GLY A 223 -7.32 -3.38 4.39
N ALA A 224 -8.35 -2.58 4.10
CA ALA A 224 -8.18 -1.24 3.54
C ALA A 224 -7.41 -0.28 4.47
N VAL A 225 -7.68 -0.33 5.78
CA VAL A 225 -6.94 0.47 6.78
C VAL A 225 -5.48 0.02 6.86
N MET A 226 -5.21 -1.29 6.80
CA MET A 226 -3.84 -1.81 6.78
C MET A 226 -3.06 -1.28 5.57
N PHE A 227 -3.67 -1.16 4.39
CA PHE A 227 -3.05 -0.53 3.22
C PHE A 227 -2.73 0.94 3.45
N VAL A 228 -3.68 1.73 3.96
CA VAL A 228 -3.42 3.16 4.21
C VAL A 228 -2.23 3.33 5.15
N ILE A 229 -2.17 2.55 6.23
CA ILE A 229 -1.06 2.65 7.18
C ILE A 229 0.25 2.20 6.50
N SER A 230 0.24 1.06 5.79
CA SER A 230 1.40 0.59 5.02
C SER A 230 1.93 1.66 4.06
N ASP A 231 1.06 2.31 3.30
CA ASP A 231 1.45 3.29 2.30
C ASP A 231 2.01 4.58 2.93
N LEU A 232 1.58 4.91 4.16
CA LEU A 232 2.22 5.98 4.93
C LEU A 232 3.67 5.63 5.31
N PHE A 233 3.97 4.36 5.62
CA PHE A 233 5.35 3.92 5.84
C PHE A 233 6.17 4.04 4.55
N VAL A 234 5.61 3.63 3.40
CA VAL A 234 6.27 3.78 2.08
C VAL A 234 6.51 5.25 1.74
N ALA A 235 5.50 6.10 1.88
CA ALA A 235 5.62 7.53 1.63
C ALA A 235 6.67 8.18 2.54
N LYS A 236 6.73 7.76 3.80
CA LYS A 236 7.75 8.22 4.75
C LYS A 236 9.15 7.78 4.33
N ASP A 237 9.35 6.53 3.94
CA ASP A 237 10.66 6.03 3.53
C ASP A 237 11.17 6.73 2.26
N VAL A 238 10.30 6.90 1.27
CA VAL A 238 10.64 7.47 -0.04
C VAL A 238 10.80 9.00 0.01
N PHE A 239 9.91 9.71 0.70
CA PHE A 239 9.83 11.17 0.62
C PHE A 239 10.37 11.91 1.86
N SER A 240 10.87 11.23 2.89
CA SER A 240 11.40 11.94 4.07
C SER A 240 12.74 12.64 3.78
N LYS A 241 12.87 13.89 4.23
CA LYS A 241 14.12 14.68 4.11
C LYS A 241 15.32 14.09 4.88
N LYS A 242 15.12 13.15 5.80
CA LYS A 242 16.19 12.47 6.56
C LYS A 242 16.58 11.13 5.93
N SER A 243 17.03 11.15 4.68
CA SER A 243 17.38 9.92 3.93
C SER A 243 18.81 9.42 4.22
N GLY A 244 19.23 9.34 5.50
CA GLY A 244 20.64 9.06 5.79
C GLY A 244 21.01 8.34 7.08
N ASP A 245 20.06 8.09 7.99
CA ASP A 245 20.37 7.40 9.24
C ASP A 245 19.40 6.23 9.40
N LYS A 246 19.83 5.04 8.96
CA LYS A 246 19.15 3.76 9.28
C LYS A 246 19.33 3.53 10.78
N GLY A 247 18.60 4.29 11.59
CA GLY A 247 18.67 4.21 13.05
C GLY A 247 18.26 2.82 13.54
N GLY A 248 18.54 2.51 14.82
CA GLY A 248 18.34 1.18 15.41
C GLY A 248 16.92 0.60 15.34
N TYR A 249 15.92 1.39 14.92
CA TYR A 249 14.52 0.96 14.74
C TYR A 249 14.12 0.71 13.28
N PHE A 250 15.05 0.76 12.32
CA PHE A 250 14.74 0.54 10.89
C PHE A 250 14.10 -0.84 10.64
N TRP A 251 14.63 -1.89 11.28
CA TRP A 251 14.08 -3.25 11.16
C TRP A 251 12.62 -3.32 11.59
N LEU A 252 12.24 -2.60 12.65
CA LEU A 252 10.86 -2.54 13.14
C LEU A 252 9.97 -1.78 12.16
N GLN A 253 10.44 -0.65 11.61
CA GLN A 253 9.69 0.12 10.61
C GLN A 253 9.46 -0.70 9.33
N ALA A 254 10.49 -1.38 8.83
CA ALA A 254 10.38 -2.27 7.69
C ALA A 254 9.43 -3.44 7.98
N SER A 255 9.55 -4.09 9.15
CA SER A 255 8.67 -5.19 9.56
C SER A 255 7.21 -4.77 9.63
N VAL A 256 6.92 -3.58 10.18
CA VAL A 256 5.56 -3.07 10.32
C VAL A 256 5.00 -2.68 8.96
N GLY A 257 5.75 -1.96 8.13
CA GLY A 257 5.32 -1.57 6.78
C GLY A 257 5.01 -2.78 5.90
N TRP A 258 5.99 -3.69 5.75
CA TRP A 258 5.79 -4.92 4.98
C TRP A 258 4.71 -5.82 5.59
N GLY A 259 4.68 -5.94 6.93
CA GLY A 259 3.68 -6.74 7.62
C GLY A 259 2.26 -6.25 7.35
N LEU A 260 2.01 -4.94 7.48
CA LEU A 260 0.70 -4.34 7.20
C LEU A 260 0.30 -4.50 5.73
N TYR A 261 1.24 -4.32 4.80
CA TYR A 261 1.02 -4.54 3.38
C TYR A 261 0.58 -5.98 3.08
N PHE A 262 1.45 -6.95 3.37
CA PHE A 262 1.21 -8.35 2.99
C PHE A 262 0.03 -8.97 3.74
N TRP A 263 -0.13 -8.67 5.04
CA TRP A 263 -1.30 -9.14 5.76
C TRP A 263 -2.58 -8.42 5.35
N GLY A 264 -2.51 -7.14 4.95
CA GLY A 264 -3.64 -6.44 4.36
C GLY A 264 -4.13 -7.15 3.08
N GLN A 265 -3.19 -7.58 2.23
CA GLN A 265 -3.50 -8.39 1.03
C GLN A 265 -4.13 -9.73 1.41
N MET A 266 -3.60 -10.43 2.43
CA MET A 266 -4.17 -11.70 2.89
C MET A 266 -5.58 -11.55 3.45
N VAL A 267 -5.83 -10.48 4.21
CA VAL A 267 -7.14 -10.15 4.75
C VAL A 267 -8.14 -9.90 3.62
N LEU A 268 -7.76 -9.16 2.57
CA LEU A 268 -8.62 -8.96 1.41
C LEU A 268 -8.79 -10.23 0.57
N ALA A 269 -7.73 -11.00 0.34
CA ALA A 269 -7.78 -12.26 -0.38
C ALA A 269 -8.72 -13.26 0.31
N GLY A 270 -8.75 -13.30 1.64
CA GLY A 270 -9.66 -14.14 2.40
C GLY A 270 -11.14 -13.76 2.25
N THR A 271 -11.46 -12.57 1.73
CA THR A 271 -12.85 -12.20 1.42
C THR A 271 -13.44 -13.00 0.26
N VAL A 272 -12.59 -13.56 -0.62
CA VAL A 272 -13.01 -14.42 -1.74
C VAL A 272 -13.77 -15.67 -1.26
N ASN A 273 -13.54 -16.13 -0.03
CA ASN A 273 -14.23 -17.29 0.54
C ASN A 273 -15.73 -17.05 0.80
N GLY A 274 -16.16 -15.79 0.96
CA GLY A 274 -17.56 -15.46 1.18
C GLY A 274 -18.34 -15.20 -0.12
N ALA A 275 -17.65 -15.21 -1.27
CA ALA A 275 -18.12 -14.73 -2.56
C ALA A 275 -18.46 -15.84 -3.56
#